data_AF-A0A8H6V2Y2-F1
#
_entry.id   AF-A0A8H6V2Y2-F1
#
_cell.length_a   1.000
_cell.length_b   1.000
_cell.length_c   1.000
_cell.angle_alpha   90.00
_cell.angle_beta   90.00
_cell.angle_gamma   90.00
#
_symmetry.space_group_name_H-M   'P 1'
#
loop_
_entity.id
_entity.type
_entity.pdbx_description
1 polymer ?
#
loop_
_entity_poly.entity_id
_entity_poly.type
_entity_poly.pdbx_seq_one_letter_code
_entity_poly.pdbx_strand_id
1 'polypeptide(L)'
;MDEPIPEERHKHLFADAKVPRTPNFNPKVSLSSSPRPTEVLTSKPSGVSWIHDLPYRNQTEVDYNDHYYRQRLRALQGVDELVDQLITRLEQSDKLDNTYIIYTSDNGFHIGQHRLPPGKTCGIDEDIRVPFFIRGPGIPEGAKQDIVTTHIDVAPTLFTLAGLPLRDDFDGTPMQITDATATLHEHVAVEYWGQAMLEGGISNLGTPTVPNNTYKAVRILSDEHNLYYSVWCNNEHELYDLTADPYEINNLHPSAREGEADKVHIMGFDISKVVPRLDALLLVLKSCQGKTCVKPWDVLHPDGSVQNLLDAMDHKYDTFYRDQFKVSFDRCEYGYVIDAEGPQIAGAYRNRYAAEAWV
;
A
#
# COMPACT_ATOMS: atom_id res chain seq x y z
N MET A 1 8.05 -1.36 21.30
CA MET A 1 8.79 -2.62 21.09
C MET A 1 10.27 -2.36 21.29
N ASP A 2 10.98 -3.34 21.86
CA ASP A 2 12.43 -3.25 22.08
C ASP A 2 13.21 -3.31 20.76
N GLU A 3 14.49 -2.96 20.81
CA GLU A 3 15.37 -3.05 19.66
C GLU A 3 15.60 -4.51 19.22
N PRO A 4 15.82 -4.77 17.92
CA PRO A 4 16.19 -6.09 17.45
C PRO A 4 17.50 -6.56 18.10
N ILE A 5 17.50 -7.80 18.59
CA ILE A 5 18.67 -8.39 19.24
C ILE A 5 19.30 -9.39 18.26
N PRO A 6 20.47 -9.09 17.68
CA PRO A 6 21.16 -10.03 16.82
C PRO A 6 21.87 -11.12 17.63
N GLU A 7 22.16 -12.24 16.98
CA GLU A 7 23.05 -13.27 17.52
C GLU A 7 24.45 -12.68 17.78
N GLU A 8 25.13 -13.17 18.83
CA GLU A 8 26.45 -12.67 19.24
C GLU A 8 27.45 -12.71 18.06
N ARG A 9 27.39 -13.79 17.27
CA ARG A 9 28.27 -13.98 16.11
C ARG A 9 28.08 -12.94 15.01
N HIS A 10 26.94 -12.26 14.93
CA HIS A 10 26.62 -11.30 13.87
C HIS A 10 26.90 -9.84 14.25
N LYS A 11 27.29 -9.55 15.49
CA LYS A 11 27.50 -8.17 15.97
C LYS A 11 28.51 -7.35 15.16
N HIS A 12 29.46 -8.00 14.48
CA HIS A 12 30.49 -7.34 13.68
C HIS A 12 30.02 -7.02 12.24
N LEU A 13 28.91 -7.59 11.78
CA LEU A 13 28.41 -7.39 10.42
C LEU A 13 27.79 -5.99 10.25
N PHE A 14 27.70 -5.55 9.00
CA PHE A 14 27.00 -4.32 8.59
C PHE A 14 27.43 -3.04 9.35
N ALA A 15 28.71 -2.94 9.74
CA ALA A 15 29.20 -1.85 10.60
C ALA A 15 28.88 -0.45 10.04
N ASP A 16 28.98 -0.28 8.73
CA ASP A 16 28.76 1.00 8.03
C ASP A 16 27.34 1.16 7.48
N ALA A 17 26.46 0.16 7.68
CA ALA A 17 25.11 0.25 7.17
C ALA A 17 24.33 1.36 7.90
N LYS A 18 23.53 2.07 7.11
CA LYS A 18 22.67 3.17 7.51
C LYS A 18 21.33 2.99 6.82
N VAL A 19 20.28 3.53 7.41
CA VAL A 19 18.99 3.54 6.72
C VAL A 19 19.16 4.29 5.39
N PRO A 20 18.62 3.77 4.27
CA PRO A 20 18.64 4.48 3.00
C PRO A 20 18.18 5.93 3.16
N ARG A 21 19.03 6.87 2.74
CA ARG A 21 18.75 8.32 2.79
C ARG A 21 17.96 8.76 1.56
N THR A 22 16.83 8.10 1.33
CA THR A 22 15.87 8.45 0.28
C THR A 22 15.30 9.85 0.52
N PRO A 23 14.75 10.51 -0.51
CA PRO A 23 14.14 11.85 -0.37
C PRO A 23 13.11 11.95 0.76
N ASN A 24 12.37 10.88 1.07
CA ASN A 24 11.42 10.81 2.17
C ASN A 24 12.03 10.47 3.55
N PHE A 25 13.33 10.18 3.70
CA PHE A 25 13.92 9.74 5.00
C PHE A 25 13.84 10.77 6.14
N ASN A 26 13.80 12.07 5.86
CA ASN A 26 13.59 13.15 6.85
C ASN A 26 13.38 14.46 6.07
N PRO A 27 12.35 14.54 5.22
CA PRO A 27 12.27 15.57 4.19
C PRO A 27 12.14 16.94 4.85
N LYS A 28 12.85 17.92 4.31
CA LYS A 28 12.62 19.34 4.60
C LYS A 28 11.69 19.84 3.50
N VAL A 29 10.37 19.62 3.59
CA VAL A 29 9.51 19.99 2.47
C VAL A 29 9.45 21.52 2.31
N SER A 30 9.56 21.95 1.05
CA SER A 30 9.13 23.25 0.52
C SER A 30 7.94 22.94 -0.38
N LEU A 31 6.74 23.38 0.00
CA LEU A 31 5.59 23.34 -0.91
C LEU A 31 5.72 24.51 -1.89
N SER A 32 6.42 24.33 -3.01
CA SER A 32 6.38 25.30 -4.11
C SER A 32 6.96 24.75 -5.40
N SER A 33 6.12 24.63 -6.41
CA SER A 33 6.46 24.41 -7.83
C SER A 33 7.05 25.66 -8.52
N SER A 34 7.85 26.49 -7.83
CA SER A 34 8.39 27.76 -8.35
C SER A 34 9.91 27.90 -8.17
N PRO A 35 10.67 28.35 -9.19
CA PRO A 35 12.14 28.39 -9.21
C PRO A 35 12.73 29.66 -8.56
N ARG A 36 12.18 30.18 -7.46
CA ARG A 36 12.69 31.42 -6.82
C ARG A 36 13.46 31.17 -5.52
N PRO A 37 14.69 31.70 -5.39
CA PRO A 37 15.55 31.45 -4.23
C PRO A 37 15.29 32.49 -3.13
N THR A 38 14.29 32.24 -2.29
CA THR A 38 14.20 32.76 -0.92
C THR A 38 13.44 31.73 -0.09
N GLU A 39 14.08 30.61 0.21
CA GLU A 39 13.54 29.48 0.96
C GLU A 39 13.40 29.83 2.45
N VAL A 40 12.20 30.20 2.87
CA VAL A 40 11.74 29.77 4.20
C VAL A 40 11.23 28.36 3.99
N LEU A 41 12.10 27.36 4.25
CA LEU A 41 11.72 25.95 4.35
C LEU A 41 10.63 25.82 5.43
N THR A 42 9.36 25.81 5.02
CA THR A 42 8.28 25.42 5.93
C THR A 42 8.30 23.90 6.01
N SER A 43 9.21 23.43 6.86
CA SER A 43 9.63 22.04 7.05
C SER A 43 8.49 21.13 7.50
N LYS A 44 7.63 20.70 6.59
CA LYS A 44 6.62 19.69 6.90
C LYS A 44 7.04 18.30 6.38
N PRO A 45 6.71 17.20 7.07
CA PRO A 45 6.72 15.86 6.47
C PRO A 45 5.64 15.77 5.39
N SER A 46 5.67 14.73 4.56
CA SER A 46 4.52 14.40 3.72
C SER A 46 3.50 13.57 4.51
N GLY A 47 2.35 13.30 3.89
CA GLY A 47 1.22 12.64 4.55
C GLY A 47 0.17 13.60 5.07
N VAL A 48 -0.78 13.03 5.81
CA VAL A 48 -1.90 13.71 6.46
C VAL A 48 -1.99 13.31 7.93
N SER A 49 -3.00 13.80 8.63
CA SER A 49 -3.31 13.53 10.02
C SER A 49 -2.11 13.87 10.91
N TRP A 50 -1.86 13.05 11.92
CA TRP A 50 -0.73 13.21 12.83
C TRP A 50 0.63 13.15 12.14
N ILE A 51 0.74 12.52 10.95
CA ILE A 51 2.00 12.43 10.21
C ILE A 51 2.43 13.81 9.73
N HIS A 52 1.49 14.62 9.21
CA HIS A 52 1.76 15.98 8.71
C HIS A 52 2.38 16.91 9.78
N ASP A 53 2.16 16.62 11.06
CA ASP A 53 2.65 17.43 12.17
C ASP A 53 3.96 16.91 12.79
N LEU A 54 4.57 15.87 12.19
CA LEU A 54 5.79 15.29 12.75
C LEU A 54 6.98 16.28 12.72
N PRO A 55 7.63 16.49 13.87
CA PRO A 55 8.82 17.34 13.96
C PRO A 55 9.97 16.77 13.12
N TYR A 56 10.80 17.68 12.59
CA TYR A 56 12.05 17.30 11.92
C TYR A 56 12.95 16.50 12.87
N ARG A 57 13.52 15.40 12.38
CA ARG A 57 14.36 14.52 13.21
C ARG A 57 15.74 15.11 13.42
N ASN A 58 16.15 15.22 14.68
CA ASN A 58 17.49 15.68 15.04
C ASN A 58 18.54 14.59 14.82
N GLN A 59 19.81 14.95 14.95
CA GLN A 59 20.92 14.02 14.66
C GLN A 59 20.92 12.79 15.58
N THR A 60 20.55 12.92 16.85
CA THR A 60 20.48 11.79 17.79
C THR A 60 19.45 10.75 17.34
N GLU A 61 18.30 11.20 16.85
CA GLU A 61 17.25 10.31 16.31
C GLU A 61 17.70 9.65 15.02
N VAL A 62 18.39 10.39 14.14
CA VAL A 62 18.94 9.87 12.90
C VAL A 62 20.02 8.81 13.17
N ASP A 63 20.91 9.05 14.14
CA ASP A 63 21.95 8.10 14.55
C ASP A 63 21.35 6.85 15.20
N TYR A 64 20.27 7.01 15.98
CA TYR A 64 19.50 5.89 16.53
C TYR A 64 18.85 5.06 15.43
N ASN A 65 18.23 5.70 14.44
CA ASN A 65 17.64 5.01 13.29
C ASN A 65 18.68 4.17 12.53
N ASP A 66 19.89 4.70 12.34
CA ASP A 66 20.99 3.93 11.73
C ASP A 66 21.43 2.75 12.60
N HIS A 67 21.49 2.95 13.92
CA HIS A 67 21.76 1.85 14.85
C HIS A 67 20.68 0.76 14.75
N TYR A 68 19.41 1.16 14.84
CA TYR A 68 18.27 0.25 14.76
C TYR A 68 18.28 -0.54 13.45
N TYR A 69 18.55 0.13 12.32
CA TYR A 69 18.68 -0.52 11.01
C TYR A 69 19.82 -1.55 10.96
N ARG A 70 21.00 -1.22 11.50
CA ARG A 70 22.10 -2.20 11.61
C ARG A 70 21.69 -3.41 12.45
N GLN A 71 21.02 -3.18 13.57
CA GLN A 71 20.55 -4.26 14.44
C GLN A 71 19.54 -5.16 13.72
N ARG A 72 18.61 -4.59 12.93
CA ARG A 72 17.69 -5.36 12.08
C ARG A 72 18.45 -6.23 11.07
N LEU A 73 19.42 -5.68 10.34
CA LEU A 73 20.19 -6.45 9.35
C LEU A 73 20.98 -7.60 10.02
N ARG A 74 21.57 -7.34 11.19
CA ARG A 74 22.29 -8.38 11.94
C ARG A 74 21.36 -9.47 12.46
N ALA A 75 20.16 -9.12 12.92
CA ALA A 75 19.16 -10.10 13.33
C ALA A 75 18.65 -10.92 12.13
N LEU A 76 18.46 -10.26 10.98
CA LEU A 76 18.06 -10.90 9.73
C LEU A 76 19.09 -11.92 9.23
N GLN A 77 20.39 -11.72 9.49
CA GLN A 77 21.42 -12.71 9.16
C GLN A 77 21.18 -14.07 9.83
N GLY A 78 20.63 -14.08 11.06
CA GLY A 78 20.24 -15.34 11.71
C GLY A 78 19.09 -16.04 10.98
N VAL A 79 18.14 -15.28 10.44
CA VAL A 79 17.04 -15.83 9.63
C VAL A 79 17.58 -16.38 8.30
N ASP A 80 18.51 -15.68 7.66
CA ASP A 80 19.17 -16.11 6.42
C ASP A 80 19.89 -17.46 6.61
N GLU A 81 20.66 -17.60 7.70
CA GLU A 81 21.32 -18.87 8.06
C GLU A 81 20.32 -20.00 8.37
N LEU A 82 19.13 -19.69 8.90
CA LEU A 82 18.08 -20.67 9.13
C LEU A 82 17.43 -21.13 7.82
N VAL A 83 17.26 -20.22 6.86
CA VAL A 83 16.77 -20.55 5.51
C VAL A 83 17.78 -21.47 4.81
N ASP A 84 19.07 -21.13 4.83
CA ASP A 84 20.13 -21.97 4.26
C ASP A 84 20.15 -23.40 4.84
N GLN A 85 20.03 -23.51 6.16
CA GLN A 85 19.93 -24.81 6.83
C GLN A 85 18.67 -25.60 6.46
N LEU A 86 17.52 -24.92 6.29
CA LEU A 86 16.28 -25.55 5.84
C LEU A 86 16.44 -26.12 4.43
N ILE A 87 16.99 -25.33 3.50
CA ILE A 87 17.26 -25.76 2.12
C ILE A 87 18.22 -26.95 2.11
N THR A 88 19.35 -26.85 2.82
CA THR A 88 20.34 -27.92 2.92
C THR A 88 19.73 -29.22 3.44
N ARG A 89 18.83 -29.16 4.44
CA ARG A 89 18.15 -30.36 4.97
C ARG A 89 17.17 -30.97 3.97
N LEU A 90 16.46 -30.15 3.20
CA LEU A 90 15.58 -30.63 2.14
C LEU A 90 16.36 -31.30 1.00
N GLU A 91 17.55 -30.79 0.67
CA GLU A 91 18.47 -31.41 -0.29
C GLU A 91 18.97 -32.76 0.21
N GLN A 92 19.50 -32.81 1.44
CA GLN A 92 20.04 -34.04 2.04
C GLN A 92 18.98 -35.14 2.24
N SER A 93 17.69 -34.79 2.22
CA SER A 93 16.58 -35.73 2.35
C SER A 93 15.89 -36.06 1.03
N ASP A 94 16.44 -35.61 -0.11
CA ASP A 94 15.88 -35.76 -1.45
C ASP A 94 14.41 -35.26 -1.53
N LYS A 95 14.07 -34.22 -0.76
CA LYS A 95 12.73 -33.61 -0.72
C LYS A 95 12.66 -32.27 -1.42
N LEU A 96 13.80 -31.64 -1.68
CA LEU A 96 13.86 -30.30 -2.23
C LEU A 96 13.09 -30.17 -3.55
N ASP A 97 13.30 -31.09 -4.49
CA ASP A 97 12.70 -31.03 -5.83
C ASP A 97 11.18 -31.25 -5.84
N ASN A 98 10.62 -31.73 -4.73
CA ASN A 98 9.17 -31.94 -4.54
C ASN A 98 8.60 -31.01 -3.45
N THR A 99 9.24 -29.88 -3.20
CA THR A 99 8.82 -28.91 -2.17
C THR A 99 8.67 -27.52 -2.78
N TYR A 100 7.50 -26.91 -2.60
CA TYR A 100 7.35 -25.48 -2.81
C TYR A 100 7.84 -24.72 -1.58
N ILE A 101 8.65 -23.69 -1.79
CA ILE A 101 9.16 -22.81 -0.73
C ILE A 101 8.78 -21.39 -1.11
N ILE A 102 8.03 -20.74 -0.22
CA ILE A 102 7.59 -19.35 -0.36
C ILE A 102 8.23 -18.54 0.76
N TYR A 103 8.96 -17.48 0.40
CA TYR A 103 9.53 -16.52 1.34
C TYR A 103 8.85 -15.17 1.15
N THR A 104 8.29 -14.61 2.22
CA THR A 104 7.61 -13.32 2.22
C THR A 104 7.61 -12.69 3.61
N SER A 105 6.98 -11.52 3.77
CA SER A 105 6.78 -10.82 5.03
C SER A 105 5.30 -10.53 5.25
N ASP A 106 4.86 -10.38 6.49
CA ASP A 106 3.50 -9.95 6.83
C ASP A 106 3.23 -8.50 6.42
N ASN A 107 4.24 -7.64 6.57
CA ASN A 107 4.26 -6.24 6.21
C ASN A 107 5.70 -5.77 5.98
N GLY A 108 5.85 -4.55 5.51
CA GLY A 108 7.10 -3.80 5.43
C GLY A 108 7.49 -3.15 6.76
N PHE A 109 8.42 -2.20 6.70
CA PHE A 109 8.91 -1.47 7.87
C PHE A 109 9.65 -0.18 7.48
N HIS A 110 9.12 0.97 7.89
CA HIS A 110 9.80 2.25 7.74
C HIS A 110 10.74 2.55 8.92
N ILE A 111 11.80 3.32 8.65
CA ILE A 111 12.71 3.88 9.64
C ILE A 111 13.09 5.30 9.22
N GLY A 112 12.42 6.31 9.76
CA GLY A 112 12.70 7.70 9.42
C GLY A 112 11.94 8.20 8.19
N GLN A 113 11.57 7.35 7.23
CA GLN A 113 10.74 7.77 6.09
C GLN A 113 9.50 8.54 6.56
N HIS A 114 9.17 9.64 5.88
CA HIS A 114 8.12 10.59 6.26
C HIS A 114 8.29 11.22 7.65
N ARG A 115 9.53 11.21 8.17
CA ARG A 115 9.91 11.51 9.56
C ARG A 115 9.36 10.51 10.60
N LEU A 116 8.77 9.41 10.16
CA LEU A 116 8.20 8.43 11.06
C LEU A 116 9.29 7.77 11.93
N PRO A 117 9.02 7.47 13.21
CA PRO A 117 9.85 6.55 14.00
C PRO A 117 9.92 5.17 13.36
N PRO A 118 10.87 4.30 13.76
CA PRO A 118 10.81 2.92 13.33
C PRO A 118 9.42 2.34 13.60
N GLY A 119 8.82 1.63 12.65
CA GLY A 119 7.46 1.13 12.83
C GLY A 119 6.84 0.59 11.56
N LYS A 120 5.55 0.27 11.68
CA LYS A 120 4.73 -0.31 10.60
C LYS A 120 3.25 -0.10 10.86
N THR A 121 2.62 0.91 10.26
CA THR A 121 1.17 1.16 10.42
C THR A 121 0.61 2.08 9.32
N CYS A 122 1.42 2.47 8.34
CA CYS A 122 1.06 3.44 7.31
C CYS A 122 0.88 2.73 5.96
N GLY A 123 0.16 3.37 5.03
CA GLY A 123 -0.07 2.81 3.68
C GLY A 123 1.06 3.10 2.68
N ILE A 124 2.20 3.63 3.14
CA ILE A 124 3.38 3.93 2.32
C ILE A 124 4.06 2.65 1.83
N ASP A 125 4.76 2.73 0.70
CA ASP A 125 5.41 1.58 0.06
C ASP A 125 6.39 0.86 1.02
N GLU A 126 7.08 1.58 1.91
CA GLU A 126 7.94 0.97 2.93
C GLU A 126 7.21 0.01 3.87
N ASP A 127 5.90 0.21 4.11
CA ASP A 127 5.08 -0.58 5.03
C ASP A 127 4.25 -1.66 4.32
N ILE A 128 3.88 -1.46 3.06
CA ILE A 128 2.96 -2.37 2.35
C ILE A 128 3.62 -3.23 1.28
N ARG A 129 4.77 -2.81 0.73
CA ARG A 129 5.44 -3.52 -0.36
C ARG A 129 6.47 -4.52 0.19
N VAL A 130 6.04 -5.77 0.32
CA VAL A 130 6.85 -6.86 0.89
C VAL A 130 7.57 -7.69 -0.17
N PRO A 131 8.69 -8.36 0.17
CA PRO A 131 9.28 -9.35 -0.70
C PRO A 131 8.34 -10.55 -0.90
N PHE A 132 8.37 -11.16 -2.07
CA PHE A 132 7.75 -12.44 -2.34
C PHE A 132 8.65 -13.25 -3.27
N PHE A 133 9.16 -14.38 -2.79
CA PHE A 133 9.94 -15.33 -3.57
C PHE A 133 9.28 -16.69 -3.49
N ILE A 134 9.24 -17.39 -4.63
CA ILE A 134 8.74 -18.75 -4.70
C ILE A 134 9.71 -19.62 -5.50
N ARG A 135 9.93 -20.85 -5.02
CA ARG A 135 10.60 -21.91 -5.77
C ARG A 135 9.84 -23.23 -5.58
N GLY A 136 9.99 -24.15 -6.51
CA GLY A 136 9.42 -25.49 -6.41
C GLY A 136 9.18 -26.14 -7.78
N PRO A 137 8.52 -27.30 -7.82
CA PRO A 137 8.20 -27.99 -9.06
C PRO A 137 7.52 -27.07 -10.09
N GLY A 138 8.07 -26.99 -11.31
CA GLY A 138 7.49 -26.22 -12.40
C GLY A 138 7.65 -24.69 -12.31
N ILE A 139 8.28 -24.17 -11.26
CA ILE A 139 8.55 -22.73 -11.13
C ILE A 139 9.85 -22.39 -11.89
N PRO A 140 9.83 -21.44 -12.84
CA PRO A 140 11.02 -21.06 -13.58
C PRO A 140 12.12 -20.48 -12.68
N GLU A 141 13.36 -20.95 -12.85
CA GLU A 141 14.51 -20.45 -12.09
C GLU A 141 14.89 -19.03 -12.53
N GLY A 142 15.16 -18.15 -11.56
CA GLY A 142 15.64 -16.79 -11.81
C GLY A 142 14.64 -15.86 -12.52
N ALA A 143 13.41 -16.31 -12.75
CA ALA A 143 12.37 -15.50 -13.35
C ALA A 143 11.96 -14.37 -12.40
N LYS A 144 11.79 -13.17 -12.97
CA LYS A 144 11.21 -12.02 -12.29
C LYS A 144 9.89 -11.68 -12.96
N GLN A 145 8.86 -11.51 -12.15
CA GLN A 145 7.56 -11.05 -12.60
C GLN A 145 7.25 -9.72 -11.94
N ASP A 146 6.71 -8.78 -12.71
CA ASP A 146 6.20 -7.51 -12.23
C ASP A 146 4.68 -7.54 -12.39
N ILE A 147 4.02 -8.18 -11.43
CA ILE A 147 2.57 -8.39 -11.41
C ILE A 147 2.01 -7.84 -10.10
N VAL A 148 0.81 -7.26 -10.19
CA VAL A 148 0.06 -6.82 -9.01
C VAL A 148 -0.47 -8.05 -8.27
N THR A 149 -0.02 -8.23 -7.04
CA THR A 149 -0.42 -9.33 -6.15
C THR A 149 -0.42 -8.86 -4.70
N THR A 150 -1.09 -9.62 -3.85
CA THR A 150 -1.31 -9.30 -2.43
C THR A 150 -1.35 -10.59 -1.59
N HIS A 151 -1.39 -10.46 -0.27
CA HIS A 151 -1.47 -11.65 0.61
C HIS A 151 -2.73 -12.50 0.41
N ILE A 152 -3.84 -11.90 -0.04
CA ILE A 152 -5.08 -12.65 -0.31
C ILE A 152 -4.95 -13.60 -1.50
N ASP A 153 -3.95 -13.40 -2.36
CA ASP A 153 -3.66 -14.25 -3.52
C ASP A 153 -2.84 -15.51 -3.14
N VAL A 154 -2.25 -15.55 -1.95
CA VAL A 154 -1.43 -16.69 -1.50
C VAL A 154 -2.27 -17.96 -1.37
N ALA A 155 -3.43 -17.89 -0.73
CA ALA A 155 -4.32 -19.03 -0.54
C ALA A 155 -4.79 -19.67 -1.88
N PRO A 156 -5.36 -18.92 -2.85
CA PRO A 156 -5.73 -19.48 -4.15
C PRO A 156 -4.52 -19.98 -4.97
N THR A 157 -3.35 -19.38 -4.81
CA THR A 157 -2.10 -19.88 -5.42
C THR A 157 -1.73 -21.26 -4.87
N LEU A 158 -1.76 -21.44 -3.55
CA LEU A 158 -1.50 -22.74 -2.92
C LEU A 158 -2.52 -23.81 -3.34
N PHE A 159 -3.78 -23.44 -3.51
CA PHE A 159 -4.81 -24.34 -4.02
C PHE A 159 -4.48 -24.82 -5.43
N THR A 160 -4.06 -23.90 -6.30
CA THR A 160 -3.65 -24.23 -7.67
C THR A 160 -2.43 -25.16 -7.69
N LEU A 161 -1.41 -24.86 -6.87
CA LEU A 161 -0.21 -25.70 -6.74
C LEU A 161 -0.53 -27.10 -6.18
N ALA A 162 -1.51 -27.21 -5.30
CA ALA A 162 -1.95 -28.48 -4.73
C ALA A 162 -2.94 -29.26 -5.62
N GLY A 163 -3.35 -28.71 -6.76
CA GLY A 163 -4.38 -29.31 -7.63
C GLY A 163 -5.78 -29.34 -7.02
N LEU A 164 -6.07 -28.39 -6.11
CA LEU A 164 -7.36 -28.26 -5.45
C LEU A 164 -8.28 -27.29 -6.21
N PRO A 165 -9.60 -27.50 -6.18
CA PRO A 165 -10.55 -26.57 -6.79
C PRO A 165 -10.57 -25.23 -6.03
N LEU A 166 -10.55 -24.12 -6.77
CA LEU A 166 -10.72 -22.77 -6.19
C LEU A 166 -12.09 -22.61 -5.53
N ARG A 167 -12.15 -21.73 -4.55
CA ARG A 167 -13.37 -21.40 -3.84
C ARG A 167 -13.86 -20.00 -4.24
N ASP A 168 -15.18 -19.86 -4.39
CA ASP A 168 -15.80 -18.59 -4.78
C ASP A 168 -15.74 -17.52 -3.67
N ASP A 169 -15.43 -17.93 -2.44
CA ASP A 169 -15.29 -17.05 -1.28
C ASP A 169 -13.86 -16.56 -1.04
N PHE A 170 -12.92 -16.86 -1.94
CA PHE A 170 -11.60 -16.23 -1.92
C PHE A 170 -11.66 -14.80 -2.42
N ASP A 171 -11.09 -13.89 -1.65
CA ASP A 171 -10.97 -12.47 -2.00
C ASP A 171 -9.90 -12.22 -3.08
N GLY A 172 -8.91 -13.11 -3.19
CA GLY A 172 -7.82 -13.05 -4.15
C GLY A 172 -7.92 -14.07 -5.28
N THR A 173 -6.95 -14.03 -6.19
CA THR A 173 -6.83 -14.97 -7.32
C THR A 173 -5.47 -15.65 -7.35
N PRO A 174 -5.32 -16.84 -7.99
CA PRO A 174 -4.02 -17.48 -8.08
C PRO A 174 -3.02 -16.59 -8.82
N MET A 175 -1.87 -16.34 -8.20
CA MET A 175 -0.76 -15.63 -8.83
C MET A 175 -0.26 -16.41 -10.06
N GLN A 176 0.06 -15.71 -11.14
CA GLN A 176 0.52 -16.33 -12.39
C GLN A 176 2.01 -16.73 -12.34
N ILE A 177 2.37 -17.65 -11.44
CA ILE A 177 3.77 -17.99 -11.12
C ILE A 177 4.51 -18.82 -12.20
N THR A 178 3.81 -19.40 -13.17
CA THR A 178 4.41 -20.22 -14.25
C THR A 178 4.40 -19.56 -15.62
N ASP A 179 3.39 -18.73 -15.91
CA ASP A 179 3.20 -18.08 -17.22
C ASP A 179 3.11 -16.56 -17.02
N ALA A 180 3.95 -15.80 -17.71
CA ALA A 180 4.12 -14.35 -17.49
C ALA A 180 3.08 -13.47 -18.21
N THR A 181 1.81 -13.91 -18.34
CA THR A 181 0.84 -13.24 -19.21
C THR A 181 -0.30 -12.56 -18.44
N ALA A 182 -0.08 -11.26 -18.22
CA ALA A 182 -1.02 -10.23 -17.74
C ALA A 182 -1.18 -10.08 -16.21
N THR A 183 -1.26 -8.82 -15.80
CA THR A 183 -1.73 -8.37 -14.49
C THR A 183 -3.17 -8.85 -14.28
N LEU A 184 -3.42 -9.63 -13.22
CA LEU A 184 -4.74 -10.22 -12.94
C LEU A 184 -5.78 -9.17 -12.56
N HIS A 185 -5.35 -8.13 -11.85
CA HIS A 185 -6.13 -6.98 -11.44
C HIS A 185 -5.19 -5.81 -11.16
N GLU A 186 -5.62 -4.59 -11.43
CA GLU A 186 -4.80 -3.39 -11.19
C GLU A 186 -4.87 -2.88 -9.74
N HIS A 187 -5.87 -3.32 -8.96
CA HIS A 187 -6.16 -2.77 -7.65
C HIS A 187 -5.62 -3.63 -6.51
N VAL A 188 -5.31 -2.97 -5.40
CA VAL A 188 -4.92 -3.56 -4.12
C VAL A 188 -5.59 -2.73 -3.01
N ALA A 189 -6.38 -3.38 -2.17
CA ALA A 189 -6.95 -2.75 -0.98
C ALA A 189 -5.92 -2.75 0.15
N VAL A 190 -5.78 -1.61 0.83
CA VAL A 190 -4.89 -1.44 2.00
C VAL A 190 -5.69 -0.80 3.11
N GLU A 191 -5.67 -1.39 4.30
CA GLU A 191 -6.55 -1.00 5.39
C GLU A 191 -5.83 -1.05 6.73
N TYR A 192 -6.15 -0.12 7.62
CA TYR A 192 -5.65 -0.11 8.98
C TYR A 192 -6.68 0.47 9.94
N TRP A 193 -6.73 -0.06 11.17
CA TRP A 193 -7.59 0.45 12.25
C TRP A 193 -6.81 0.72 13.53
N GLY A 194 -7.23 1.76 14.25
CA GLY A 194 -6.76 2.09 15.58
C GLY A 194 -5.56 3.02 15.64
N GLN A 195 -4.49 2.57 16.29
CA GLN A 195 -3.37 3.43 16.70
C GLN A 195 -2.11 3.10 15.92
N ALA A 196 -1.35 4.13 15.54
CA ALA A 196 0.01 3.92 15.10
C ALA A 196 0.83 3.40 16.28
N MET A 197 1.59 2.33 16.07
CA MET A 197 2.53 1.80 17.06
C MET A 197 3.95 2.16 16.65
N LEU A 198 4.65 2.85 17.54
CA LEU A 198 6.04 3.23 17.33
C LEU A 198 6.94 2.13 17.90
N GLU A 199 7.91 1.72 17.09
CA GLU A 199 8.91 0.73 17.44
C GLU A 199 10.26 1.41 17.70
N GLY A 200 11.04 0.83 18.63
CA GLY A 200 12.27 1.44 19.11
C GLY A 200 12.10 2.33 20.35
N GLY A 201 13.23 2.62 20.98
CA GLY A 201 13.33 3.28 22.28
C GLY A 201 13.54 4.79 22.24
N ILE A 202 13.66 5.39 21.05
CA ILE A 202 13.86 6.83 20.89
C ILE A 202 12.88 7.40 19.86
N SER A 203 11.87 8.11 20.36
CA SER A 203 11.02 9.01 19.56
C SER A 203 10.81 10.32 20.32
N ASN A 204 10.73 11.43 19.61
CA ASN A 204 10.40 12.74 20.17
C ASN A 204 8.89 12.97 20.39
N LEU A 205 8.07 11.95 20.12
CA LEU A 205 6.62 12.02 20.32
C LEU A 205 6.21 11.82 21.78
N GLY A 206 7.11 11.31 22.63
CA GLY A 206 6.86 11.14 24.07
C GLY A 206 5.80 10.09 24.42
N THR A 207 5.33 9.34 23.43
CA THR A 207 4.35 8.24 23.55
C THR A 207 4.79 7.08 22.64
N PRO A 208 4.54 5.82 23.02
CA PRO A 208 4.78 4.66 22.15
C PRO A 208 3.67 4.46 21.10
N THR A 209 2.55 5.17 21.23
CA THR A 209 1.37 5.01 20.35
C THR A 209 0.76 6.36 19.97
N VAL A 210 0.25 6.48 18.74
CA VAL A 210 -0.48 7.67 18.27
C VAL A 210 -1.90 7.27 17.88
N PRO A 211 -2.96 7.92 18.42
CA PRO A 211 -4.34 7.58 18.08
C PRO A 211 -4.73 8.02 16.67
N ASN A 212 -5.93 7.61 16.22
CA ASN A 212 -6.56 8.05 14.98
C ASN A 212 -5.75 7.72 13.71
N ASN A 213 -5.14 6.54 13.67
CA ASN A 213 -4.39 6.03 12.51
C ASN A 213 -5.25 5.12 11.61
N THR A 214 -6.57 5.21 11.70
CA THR A 214 -7.48 4.40 10.87
C THR A 214 -7.58 5.00 9.48
N TYR A 215 -7.43 4.17 8.44
CA TYR A 215 -7.63 4.58 7.05
C TYR A 215 -8.07 3.41 6.17
N LYS A 216 -8.67 3.76 5.04
CA LYS A 216 -8.93 2.86 3.91
C LYS A 216 -8.20 3.42 2.71
N ALA A 217 -7.49 2.57 1.98
CA ALA A 217 -6.72 2.97 0.83
C ALA A 217 -6.84 1.97 -0.33
N VAL A 218 -6.66 2.50 -1.53
CA VAL A 218 -6.51 1.72 -2.75
C VAL A 218 -5.19 2.06 -3.40
N ARG A 219 -4.42 1.02 -3.65
CA ARG A 219 -3.30 1.01 -4.56
C ARG A 219 -3.80 0.59 -5.93
N ILE A 220 -3.44 1.33 -6.97
CA ILE A 220 -3.84 1.00 -8.34
C ILE A 220 -2.66 1.12 -9.29
N LEU A 221 -2.28 0.00 -9.90
CA LEU A 221 -1.05 -0.16 -10.65
C LEU A 221 -1.32 -0.94 -11.94
N SER A 222 -0.83 -0.38 -13.04
CA SER A 222 -0.73 -0.98 -14.36
C SER A 222 0.52 -0.43 -15.05
N ASP A 223 0.72 -0.79 -16.32
CA ASP A 223 1.80 -0.21 -17.12
C ASP A 223 1.59 1.30 -17.37
N GLU A 224 0.35 1.79 -17.29
CA GLU A 224 -0.01 3.18 -17.58
C GLU A 224 -0.11 4.09 -16.35
N HIS A 225 -0.28 3.52 -15.15
CA HIS A 225 -0.48 4.31 -13.93
C HIS A 225 -0.06 3.57 -12.67
N ASN A 226 0.39 4.31 -11.66
CA ASN A 226 0.80 3.78 -10.35
C ASN A 226 0.38 4.77 -9.27
N LEU A 227 -0.83 4.60 -8.72
CA LEU A 227 -1.42 5.54 -7.78
C LEU A 227 -1.62 4.91 -6.40
N TYR A 228 -1.52 5.74 -5.37
CA TYR A 228 -1.98 5.44 -4.01
C TYR A 228 -3.04 6.47 -3.65
N TYR A 229 -4.21 6.03 -3.21
CA TYR A 229 -5.27 6.89 -2.71
C TYR A 229 -5.77 6.40 -1.36
N SER A 230 -5.86 7.30 -0.37
CA SER A 230 -6.35 6.96 0.97
C SER A 230 -7.34 7.98 1.52
N VAL A 231 -8.23 7.50 2.39
CA VAL A 231 -9.10 8.31 3.22
C VAL A 231 -8.88 7.90 4.67
N TRP A 232 -8.48 8.86 5.50
CA TRP A 232 -8.23 8.69 6.93
C TRP A 232 -9.50 8.93 7.75
N CYS A 233 -9.53 8.44 8.99
CA CYS A 233 -10.70 8.56 9.85
C CYS A 233 -11.03 10.00 10.30
N ASN A 234 -10.12 10.94 10.09
CA ASN A 234 -10.36 12.37 10.21
C ASN A 234 -10.85 13.02 8.88
N ASN A 235 -11.16 12.20 7.87
CA ASN A 235 -11.55 12.58 6.51
C ASN A 235 -10.48 13.36 5.72
N GLU A 236 -9.22 13.29 6.13
CA GLU A 236 -8.12 13.76 5.29
C GLU A 236 -7.76 12.69 4.25
N HIS A 237 -7.21 13.16 3.14
CA HIS A 237 -7.03 12.36 1.94
C HIS A 237 -5.59 12.43 1.46
N GLU A 238 -5.08 11.31 0.97
CA GLU A 238 -3.82 11.25 0.26
C GLU A 238 -4.05 10.77 -1.16
N LEU A 239 -3.36 11.39 -2.12
CA LEU A 239 -3.23 10.90 -3.48
C LEU A 239 -1.79 11.07 -3.94
N TYR A 240 -1.11 9.98 -4.27
CA TYR A 240 0.24 10.01 -4.82
C TYR A 240 0.25 9.31 -6.18
N ASP A 241 1.00 9.89 -7.13
CA ASP A 241 1.40 9.23 -8.37
C ASP A 241 2.84 8.76 -8.18
N LEU A 242 3.04 7.46 -7.94
CA LEU A 242 4.34 6.89 -7.63
C LEU A 242 5.23 6.69 -8.86
N THR A 243 4.71 6.87 -10.07
CA THR A 243 5.56 6.96 -11.26
C THR A 243 6.33 8.28 -11.25
N ALA A 244 5.67 9.38 -10.87
CA ALA A 244 6.29 10.71 -10.78
C ALA A 244 6.95 10.98 -9.40
N ASP A 245 6.41 10.39 -8.34
CA ASP A 245 6.81 10.59 -6.95
C ASP A 245 6.93 9.24 -6.21
N PRO A 246 7.99 8.45 -6.50
CA PRO A 246 8.18 7.12 -5.92
C PRO A 246 8.45 7.11 -4.41
N TYR A 247 8.47 8.28 -3.77
CA TYR A 247 8.70 8.45 -2.34
C TYR A 247 7.52 9.08 -1.62
N GLU A 248 6.38 9.25 -2.29
CA GLU A 248 5.09 9.65 -1.68
C GLU A 248 5.19 10.95 -0.86
N ILE A 249 5.83 11.97 -1.45
CA ILE A 249 6.13 13.24 -0.76
C ILE A 249 5.12 14.33 -1.10
N ASN A 250 4.56 14.29 -2.30
CA ASN A 250 3.76 15.36 -2.88
C ASN A 250 2.30 14.93 -2.99
N ASN A 251 1.53 15.14 -1.93
CA ASN A 251 0.10 14.84 -1.95
C ASN A 251 -0.59 15.66 -3.06
N LEU A 252 -1.18 14.96 -4.03
CA LEU A 252 -1.86 15.51 -5.19
C LEU A 252 -3.30 15.87 -4.89
N HIS A 253 -3.91 15.34 -3.82
CA HIS A 253 -5.31 15.54 -3.53
C HIS A 253 -5.68 17.04 -3.42
N PRO A 254 -6.80 17.50 -3.99
CA PRO A 254 -7.17 18.92 -3.99
C PRO A 254 -7.22 19.57 -2.61
N SER A 255 -7.58 18.83 -1.56
CA SER A 255 -7.59 19.36 -0.17
C SER A 255 -6.21 19.74 0.35
N ALA A 256 -5.14 19.17 -0.21
CA ALA A 256 -3.76 19.53 0.11
C ALA A 256 -3.21 20.67 -0.78
N ARG A 257 -3.98 21.11 -1.78
CA ARG A 257 -3.56 22.04 -2.86
C ARG A 257 -4.59 23.13 -3.11
N GLU A 258 -4.87 23.93 -2.09
CA GLU A 258 -5.82 25.05 -2.18
C GLU A 258 -5.53 25.96 -3.39
N GLY A 259 -6.47 26.03 -4.34
CA GLY A 259 -6.38 26.89 -5.52
C GLY A 259 -5.48 26.37 -6.67
N GLU A 260 -4.99 25.14 -6.59
CA GLU A 260 -4.13 24.54 -7.63
C GLU A 260 -4.67 23.23 -8.23
N ALA A 261 -5.88 22.81 -7.85
CA ALA A 261 -6.50 21.57 -8.34
C ALA A 261 -6.50 21.47 -9.87
N ASP A 262 -6.95 22.52 -10.57
CA ASP A 262 -7.05 22.59 -12.04
C ASP A 262 -5.69 22.48 -12.78
N LYS A 263 -4.58 22.49 -12.05
CA LYS A 263 -3.22 22.33 -12.61
C LYS A 263 -2.72 20.89 -12.52
N VAL A 264 -3.33 20.05 -11.69
CA VAL A 264 -2.89 18.69 -11.45
C VAL A 264 -3.54 17.75 -12.45
N HIS A 265 -2.71 17.07 -13.24
CA HIS A 265 -3.14 16.10 -14.23
C HIS A 265 -2.53 14.74 -13.91
N ILE A 266 -3.36 13.69 -13.92
CA ILE A 266 -2.95 12.30 -13.75
C ILE A 266 -3.47 11.54 -14.97
N MET A 267 -2.60 10.78 -15.64
CA MET A 267 -2.93 10.05 -16.88
C MET A 267 -3.49 10.97 -18.00
N GLY A 268 -3.11 12.26 -17.99
CA GLY A 268 -3.64 13.26 -18.93
C GLY A 268 -5.04 13.79 -18.60
N PHE A 269 -5.64 13.37 -17.49
CA PHE A 269 -6.94 13.86 -17.02
C PHE A 269 -6.79 14.81 -15.84
N ASP A 270 -7.68 15.80 -15.75
CA ASP A 270 -7.79 16.67 -14.60
C ASP A 270 -8.11 15.86 -13.33
N ILE A 271 -7.48 16.22 -12.21
CA ILE A 271 -7.65 15.52 -10.94
C ILE A 271 -9.11 15.45 -10.45
N SER A 272 -9.93 16.45 -10.76
CA SER A 272 -11.37 16.45 -10.44
C SER A 272 -12.16 15.36 -11.15
N LYS A 273 -11.60 14.82 -12.25
CA LYS A 273 -12.13 13.66 -12.95
C LYS A 273 -11.64 12.35 -12.33
N VAL A 274 -10.39 12.30 -11.87
CA VAL A 274 -9.74 11.09 -11.35
C VAL A 274 -10.23 10.72 -9.94
N VAL A 275 -10.25 11.67 -9.01
CA VAL A 275 -10.60 11.42 -7.59
C VAL A 275 -11.96 10.71 -7.41
N PRO A 276 -13.06 11.13 -8.08
CA PRO A 276 -14.34 10.43 -7.95
C PRO A 276 -14.33 8.96 -8.40
N ARG A 277 -13.44 8.55 -9.32
CA ARG A 277 -13.27 7.13 -9.68
C ARG A 277 -12.57 6.36 -8.58
N LEU A 278 -11.51 6.93 -8.02
CA LEU A 278 -10.76 6.32 -6.92
C LEU A 278 -11.63 6.19 -5.67
N ASP A 279 -12.45 7.20 -5.37
CA ASP A 279 -13.48 7.15 -4.32
C ASP A 279 -14.47 6.00 -4.52
N ALA A 280 -15.03 5.89 -5.73
CA ALA A 280 -16.00 4.85 -6.04
C ALA A 280 -15.39 3.45 -5.96
N LEU A 281 -14.16 3.28 -6.46
CA LEU A 281 -13.42 2.03 -6.38
C LEU A 281 -13.11 1.67 -4.92
N LEU A 282 -12.61 2.63 -4.13
CA LEU A 282 -12.32 2.43 -2.71
C LEU A 282 -13.57 2.10 -1.91
N LEU A 283 -14.72 2.70 -2.25
CA LEU A 283 -16.01 2.40 -1.63
C LEU A 283 -16.46 0.95 -1.88
N VAL A 284 -16.14 0.38 -3.06
CA VAL A 284 -16.38 -1.05 -3.30
C VAL A 284 -15.40 -1.91 -2.49
N LEU A 285 -14.12 -1.55 -2.51
CA LEU A 285 -13.05 -2.35 -1.91
C LEU A 285 -13.10 -2.39 -0.38
N LYS A 286 -13.48 -1.31 0.30
CA LYS A 286 -13.47 -1.22 1.78
C LYS A 286 -14.36 -2.24 2.50
N SER A 287 -15.30 -2.84 1.77
CA SER A 287 -16.26 -3.82 2.28
C SER A 287 -16.44 -5.00 1.30
N CYS A 288 -15.44 -5.25 0.45
CA CYS A 288 -15.52 -6.30 -0.55
C CYS A 288 -15.48 -7.69 0.11
N GLN A 289 -16.02 -8.68 -0.60
CA GLN A 289 -15.90 -10.09 -0.25
C GLN A 289 -15.95 -10.95 -1.51
N GLY A 290 -15.09 -11.97 -1.58
CA GLY A 290 -14.98 -12.92 -2.67
C GLY A 290 -14.83 -12.20 -4.01
N LYS A 291 -15.75 -12.50 -4.93
CA LYS A 291 -15.74 -11.93 -6.29
C LYS A 291 -15.74 -10.40 -6.33
N THR A 292 -16.29 -9.68 -5.34
CA THR A 292 -16.27 -8.21 -5.37
C THR A 292 -14.89 -7.64 -5.02
N CYS A 293 -14.05 -8.38 -4.30
CA CYS A 293 -12.64 -8.03 -4.12
C CYS A 293 -11.84 -8.32 -5.39
N VAL A 294 -12.15 -9.42 -6.08
CA VAL A 294 -11.46 -9.81 -7.32
C VAL A 294 -11.84 -8.89 -8.50
N LYS A 295 -13.12 -8.52 -8.62
CA LYS A 295 -13.67 -7.74 -9.73
C LYS A 295 -14.50 -6.55 -9.23
N PRO A 296 -13.88 -5.55 -8.59
CA PRO A 296 -14.61 -4.42 -8.04
C PRO A 296 -15.26 -3.56 -9.14
N TRP A 297 -14.68 -3.51 -10.34
CA TRP A 297 -15.27 -2.81 -11.48
C TRP A 297 -16.60 -3.41 -11.93
N ASP A 298 -16.80 -4.73 -11.80
CA ASP A 298 -18.10 -5.38 -12.11
C ASP A 298 -19.21 -4.92 -11.14
N VAL A 299 -18.87 -4.43 -9.95
CA VAL A 299 -19.85 -3.86 -9.00
C VAL A 299 -20.32 -2.49 -9.50
N LEU A 300 -19.39 -1.67 -9.98
CA LEU A 300 -19.68 -0.33 -10.51
C LEU A 300 -20.30 -0.38 -11.91
N HIS A 301 -19.90 -1.34 -12.75
CA HIS A 301 -20.34 -1.53 -14.13
C HIS A 301 -20.69 -3.00 -14.41
N PRO A 302 -21.86 -3.47 -13.97
CA PRO A 302 -22.27 -4.87 -14.15
C PRO A 302 -22.43 -5.34 -15.60
N ASP A 303 -22.45 -4.40 -16.56
CA ASP A 303 -22.49 -4.69 -17.99
C ASP A 303 -21.11 -4.97 -18.60
N GLY A 304 -20.04 -4.89 -17.80
CA GLY A 304 -18.66 -5.13 -18.22
C GLY A 304 -18.06 -3.99 -19.05
N SER A 305 -18.71 -2.83 -19.10
CA SER A 305 -18.27 -1.68 -19.91
C SER A 305 -17.04 -0.94 -19.36
N VAL A 306 -16.63 -1.28 -18.13
CA VAL A 306 -15.42 -0.79 -17.46
C VAL A 306 -14.76 -2.00 -16.79
N GLN A 307 -13.47 -2.21 -17.08
CA GLN A 307 -12.68 -3.28 -16.46
C GLN A 307 -11.44 -2.74 -15.71
N ASN A 308 -11.13 -1.46 -15.89
CA ASN A 308 -10.01 -0.79 -15.27
C ASN A 308 -10.26 0.72 -15.10
N LEU A 309 -9.33 1.43 -14.45
CA LEU A 309 -9.41 2.87 -14.22
C LEU A 309 -9.40 3.67 -15.53
N LEU A 310 -8.66 3.23 -16.56
CA LEU A 310 -8.62 3.90 -17.86
C LEU A 310 -9.99 3.86 -18.54
N ASP A 311 -10.67 2.72 -18.57
CA ASP A 311 -12.03 2.60 -19.10
C ASP A 311 -13.00 3.54 -18.34
N ALA A 312 -12.83 3.62 -17.02
CA ALA A 312 -13.62 4.48 -16.16
C ALA A 312 -13.45 5.98 -16.48
N MET A 313 -12.38 6.39 -17.19
CA MET A 313 -12.15 7.79 -17.59
C MET A 313 -13.05 8.27 -18.75
N ASP A 314 -13.84 7.40 -19.39
CA ASP A 314 -14.80 7.85 -20.41
C ASP A 314 -15.76 8.91 -19.83
N HIS A 315 -15.88 10.04 -20.53
CA HIS A 315 -16.72 11.19 -20.15
C HIS A 315 -18.19 10.82 -19.92
N LYS A 316 -18.71 9.77 -20.57
CA LYS A 316 -20.10 9.33 -20.37
C LYS A 316 -20.37 8.86 -18.93
N TYR A 317 -19.33 8.52 -18.17
CA TYR A 317 -19.43 8.10 -16.77
C TYR A 317 -19.20 9.24 -15.77
N ASP A 318 -18.86 10.46 -16.20
CA ASP A 318 -18.47 11.57 -15.31
C ASP A 318 -19.55 11.89 -14.27
N THR A 319 -20.80 11.93 -14.70
CA THR A 319 -21.94 12.19 -13.79
C THR A 319 -22.14 11.04 -12.80
N PHE A 320 -21.96 9.79 -13.24
CA PHE A 320 -22.11 8.63 -12.38
C PHE A 320 -21.10 8.62 -11.24
N TYR A 321 -19.82 8.86 -11.55
CA TYR A 321 -18.75 8.87 -10.55
C TYR A 321 -18.83 10.08 -9.62
N ARG A 322 -19.12 11.28 -10.15
CA ARG A 322 -19.28 12.50 -9.34
C ARG A 322 -20.39 12.36 -8.29
N ASP A 323 -21.48 11.69 -8.65
CA ASP A 323 -22.67 11.57 -7.81
C ASP A 323 -22.63 10.33 -6.90
N GLN A 324 -21.54 9.54 -6.91
CA GLN A 324 -21.35 8.42 -5.96
C GLN A 324 -21.24 8.92 -4.52
N PHE A 325 -21.64 8.07 -3.59
CA PHE A 325 -21.20 8.21 -2.21
C PHE A 325 -19.67 8.10 -2.15
N LYS A 326 -19.05 8.81 -1.21
CA LYS A 326 -17.60 8.80 -1.00
C LYS A 326 -17.30 8.08 0.29
N VAL A 327 -16.11 7.52 0.38
CA VAL A 327 -15.62 7.00 1.65
C VAL A 327 -15.45 8.17 2.61
N SER A 328 -15.99 8.02 3.80
CA SER A 328 -15.87 8.99 4.88
C SER A 328 -16.00 8.27 6.22
N PHE A 329 -15.55 8.90 7.28
CA PHE A 329 -15.68 8.40 8.64
C PHE A 329 -16.42 9.41 9.50
N ASP A 330 -17.36 8.90 10.30
CA ASP A 330 -18.06 9.70 11.30
C ASP A 330 -17.22 9.86 12.57
N ARG A 331 -16.34 8.89 12.84
CA ARG A 331 -15.41 8.87 13.98
C ARG A 331 -14.24 7.92 13.75
N CYS A 332 -13.14 8.15 14.46
CA CYS A 332 -12.00 7.23 14.51
C CYS A 332 -12.23 6.16 15.58
N GLU A 333 -12.12 4.89 15.20
CA GLU A 333 -12.31 3.74 16.10
C GLU A 333 -11.05 2.89 16.21
N TYR A 334 -10.95 2.11 17.28
CA TYR A 334 -9.79 1.23 17.53
C TYR A 334 -9.84 -0.10 16.77
N GLY A 335 -10.89 -0.35 16.00
CA GLY A 335 -11.06 -1.57 15.23
C GLY A 335 -12.11 -1.40 14.15
N TYR A 336 -12.46 -2.50 13.50
CA TYR A 336 -13.47 -2.53 12.46
C TYR A 336 -14.88 -2.35 13.04
N VAL A 337 -15.42 -1.14 12.88
CA VAL A 337 -16.69 -0.69 13.46
C VAL A 337 -17.50 -0.03 12.33
N ILE A 338 -18.34 -0.82 11.67
CA ILE A 338 -19.01 -0.45 10.40
C ILE A 338 -19.80 0.86 10.51
N ASP A 339 -20.45 1.09 11.64
CA ASP A 339 -21.24 2.29 11.91
C ASP A 339 -20.39 3.55 12.17
N ALA A 340 -19.06 3.43 12.19
CA ALA A 340 -18.13 4.57 12.19
C ALA A 340 -17.63 4.93 10.79
N GLU A 341 -17.76 4.03 9.81
CA GLU A 341 -17.12 4.16 8.50
C GLU A 341 -18.04 4.75 7.41
N GLY A 342 -19.12 5.46 7.78
CA GLY A 342 -19.96 6.14 6.80
C GLY A 342 -20.52 5.22 5.71
N PRO A 343 -20.59 5.67 4.44
CA PRO A 343 -21.10 4.87 3.33
C PRO A 343 -20.38 3.53 3.13
N GLN A 344 -21.14 2.48 2.83
CA GLN A 344 -20.66 1.10 2.66
C GLN A 344 -20.94 0.50 1.27
N ILE A 345 -21.80 1.15 0.48
CA ILE A 345 -22.32 0.56 -0.75
C ILE A 345 -22.17 1.59 -1.87
N ALA A 346 -21.46 1.20 -2.92
CA ALA A 346 -21.40 1.96 -4.16
C ALA A 346 -22.67 1.72 -5.01
N GLY A 347 -23.08 2.73 -5.77
CA GLY A 347 -24.11 2.58 -6.78
C GLY A 347 -23.56 1.87 -8.02
N ALA A 348 -24.40 1.09 -8.69
CA ALA A 348 -24.07 0.50 -9.99
C ALA A 348 -24.52 1.43 -11.13
N TYR A 349 -23.67 1.58 -12.14
CA TYR A 349 -24.01 2.31 -13.36
C TYR A 349 -25.16 1.61 -14.07
N ARG A 350 -26.21 2.36 -14.39
CA ARG A 350 -27.33 1.90 -15.21
C ARG A 350 -27.47 2.85 -16.37
N ASN A 351 -27.24 2.34 -17.57
CA ASN A 351 -27.47 3.11 -18.77
C ASN A 351 -28.95 3.56 -18.79
N ARG A 352 -29.22 4.86 -18.98
CA ARG A 352 -30.57 5.44 -18.85
C ARG A 352 -31.59 4.83 -19.82
N TYR A 353 -31.14 4.07 -20.83
CA TYR A 353 -32.00 3.29 -21.74
C TYR A 353 -32.55 1.99 -21.14
N ALA A 354 -32.12 1.57 -19.95
CA ALA A 354 -32.69 0.42 -19.23
C ALA A 354 -33.82 0.79 -18.25
N ALA A 355 -34.24 2.06 -18.23
CA ALA A 355 -35.25 2.56 -17.30
C ALA A 355 -36.72 2.31 -17.72
N GLU A 356 -36.98 1.53 -18.77
CA GLU A 356 -38.35 1.20 -19.22
C GLU A 356 -38.82 -0.23 -18.83
N ALA A 357 -38.14 -0.91 -17.91
CA ALA A 357 -38.52 -2.27 -17.50
C ALA A 357 -39.26 -2.38 -16.16
N TRP A 358 -39.81 -1.28 -15.62
CA TRP A 358 -40.70 -1.33 -14.45
C TRP A 358 -41.96 -0.48 -14.68
N VAL A 359 -42.95 -1.10 -15.33
CA VAL A 359 -44.38 -0.84 -15.15
C VAL A 359 -45.03 -2.16 -14.77
#